data_AF-A0A815SKY4-F1
#
_entry.id   AF-A0A815SKY4-F1
#
_cell.length_a   1.000
_cell.length_b   1.000
_cell.length_c   1.000
_cell.angle_alpha   90.00
_cell.angle_beta   90.00
_cell.angle_gamma   90.00
#
_symmetry.space_group_name_H-M   'P 1'
#
loop_
_entity.id
_entity.type
_entity.pdbx_description
1 polymer ?
#
loop_
_entity_poly.entity_id
_entity_poly.type
_entity_poly.pdbx_seq_one_letter_code
_entity_poly.pdbx_strand_id
1 'polypeptide(L)'
;MNNKRQYCYDTIHFRTTSQYLKFSKKAGRTQSNIDGYLGESVLGHAKLIILSIYQKLKQVQRKELNFYLANQALPHFFHRKLRSIDNFGFVKANEVRNILFYGLLPHLN
;
A
#
# COMPACT_ATOMS: atom_id res chain seq x y z
N MET A 1 -17.98 4.77 -36.92
CA MET A 1 -16.58 5.08 -36.57
C MET A 1 -16.45 5.13 -35.07
N ASN A 2 -15.43 4.45 -34.52
CA ASN A 2 -15.31 4.15 -33.09
C ASN A 2 -14.65 5.34 -32.37
N ASN A 3 -15.44 6.17 -31.67
CA ASN A 3 -14.98 7.36 -30.91
C ASN A 3 -14.21 7.00 -29.62
N LYS A 4 -13.21 6.12 -29.71
CA LYS A 4 -12.30 5.90 -28.59
C LYS A 4 -11.33 7.07 -28.56
N ARG A 5 -11.41 7.90 -27.52
CA ARG A 5 -10.43 8.96 -27.24
C ARG A 5 -9.04 8.31 -27.15
N GLN A 6 -8.24 8.47 -28.19
CA GLN A 6 -6.84 8.11 -28.18
C GLN A 6 -6.11 9.26 -27.48
N TYR A 7 -5.64 9.02 -26.26
CA TYR A 7 -4.81 9.99 -25.56
C TYR A 7 -3.45 10.02 -26.26
N CYS A 8 -3.08 11.18 -26.83
CA CYS A 8 -1.71 11.40 -27.30
C CYS A 8 -0.79 11.38 -26.09
N TYR A 9 0.05 10.36 -25.99
CA TYR A 9 1.20 10.39 -25.10
C TYR A 9 2.35 10.95 -25.92
N ASP A 10 2.58 12.25 -25.82
CA ASP A 10 3.58 12.95 -26.66
C ASP A 10 5.01 12.42 -26.42
N THR A 11 5.29 11.86 -25.23
CA THR A 11 6.53 11.12 -24.93
C THR A 11 6.35 10.19 -23.73
N ILE A 12 6.62 8.89 -23.89
CA ILE A 12 6.72 7.96 -22.75
C ILE A 12 8.08 8.16 -22.09
N HIS A 13 8.09 8.73 -20.90
CA HIS A 13 9.31 8.87 -20.10
C HIS A 13 9.47 7.67 -19.17
N PHE A 14 10.47 6.82 -19.46
CA PHE A 14 10.88 5.79 -18.52
C PHE A 14 11.53 6.43 -17.29
N ARG A 15 11.11 5.98 -16.11
CA ARG A 15 11.60 6.50 -14.82
C ARG A 15 12.07 5.33 -13.97
N THR A 16 13.16 5.56 -13.24
CA THR A 16 13.61 4.61 -12.22
C THR A 16 12.68 4.66 -11.00
N THR A 17 12.69 3.59 -10.20
CA THR A 17 11.93 3.50 -8.95
C THR A 17 12.23 4.66 -7.99
N SER A 18 13.49 5.10 -7.95
CA SER A 18 13.92 6.25 -7.13
C SER A 18 13.33 7.56 -7.63
N GLN A 19 13.28 7.78 -8.95
CA GLN A 19 12.66 8.96 -9.55
C GLN A 19 11.15 8.99 -9.31
N TYR A 20 10.47 7.85 -9.45
CA TYR A 20 9.05 7.69 -9.10
C TYR A 20 8.78 8.15 -7.67
N LEU A 21 9.55 7.64 -6.71
CA LEU A 21 9.38 7.97 -5.29
C LEU A 21 9.60 9.47 -5.02
N LYS A 22 10.62 10.07 -5.65
CA LYS A 22 10.92 11.50 -5.53
C LYS A 22 9.75 12.36 -6.01
N PHE A 23 9.21 12.06 -7.19
CA PHE A 23 8.13 12.86 -7.77
C PHE A 23 6.81 12.67 -7.03
N SER A 24 6.47 11.46 -6.60
CA SER A 24 5.27 11.22 -5.78
C SER A 24 5.32 11.99 -4.45
N LYS A 25 6.47 12.01 -3.76
CA LYS A 25 6.64 12.82 -2.54
C LYS A 25 6.52 14.32 -2.81
N LYS A 26 7.11 14.81 -3.91
CA LYS A 26 7.03 16.22 -4.28
C LYS A 26 5.59 16.63 -4.65
N ALA A 27 4.87 15.78 -5.38
CA ALA A 27 3.46 15.98 -5.71
C ALA A 27 2.60 16.03 -4.44
N GLY A 28 2.85 15.13 -3.48
CA GLY A 28 2.11 15.11 -2.20
C GLY A 28 2.30 16.39 -1.40
N ARG A 29 3.53 16.92 -1.33
CA ARG A 29 3.84 18.17 -0.63
C ARG A 29 3.23 19.41 -1.28
N THR A 30 3.15 19.41 -2.60
CA THR A 30 2.70 20.57 -3.38
C THR A 30 1.23 20.49 -3.77
N GLN A 31 0.55 19.39 -3.46
CA GLN A 31 -0.84 19.09 -3.86
C GLN A 31 -1.10 19.34 -5.35
N SER A 32 -0.10 19.10 -6.19
CA SER A 32 -0.16 19.38 -7.63
C SER A 32 0.27 18.16 -8.42
N ASN A 33 -0.26 18.03 -9.64
CA ASN A 33 0.13 16.97 -10.54
C ASN A 33 1.55 17.22 -11.06
N ILE A 34 2.52 16.50 -10.50
CA ILE A 34 3.88 16.51 -11.00
C ILE A 34 4.02 15.28 -11.86
N ASP A 35 4.23 15.43 -13.17
CA ASP A 35 4.65 14.32 -14.03
C ASP A 35 3.66 13.12 -14.09
N GLY A 36 2.37 13.35 -13.81
CA GLY A 36 1.34 12.31 -13.70
C GLY A 36 1.08 11.82 -12.28
N TYR A 37 1.79 12.35 -11.28
CA TYR A 37 1.62 12.04 -9.87
C TYR A 37 0.76 13.10 -9.18
N LEU A 38 -0.39 12.71 -8.65
CA LEU A 38 -1.32 13.61 -7.92
C LEU A 38 -1.11 13.66 -6.41
N GLY A 39 -0.09 12.98 -5.87
CA GLY A 39 0.21 12.99 -4.44
C GLY A 39 0.67 11.66 -3.87
N GLU A 40 0.48 11.48 -2.56
CA GLU A 40 0.61 10.17 -1.91
C GLU A 40 -0.48 9.24 -2.45
N SER A 41 -0.09 8.02 -2.85
CA SER A 41 -1.05 7.08 -3.41
C SER A 41 -2.13 6.69 -2.39
N VAL A 42 -3.30 6.26 -2.87
CA VAL A 42 -4.35 5.68 -2.02
C VAL A 42 -3.80 4.55 -1.14
N LEU A 43 -2.81 3.81 -1.64
CA LEU A 43 -2.11 2.76 -0.89
C LEU A 43 -1.22 3.32 0.23
N GLY A 44 -0.60 4.49 0.01
CA GLY A 44 0.12 5.24 1.04
C GLY A 44 -0.81 5.71 2.16
N HIS A 45 -2.00 6.23 1.82
CA HIS A 45 -3.00 6.60 2.81
C HIS A 45 -3.52 5.38 3.59
N ALA A 46 -3.81 4.27 2.90
CA ALA A 46 -4.22 3.03 3.55
C ALA A 46 -3.16 2.52 4.53
N LYS A 47 -1.86 2.65 4.18
CA LYS A 47 -0.75 2.35 5.09
C LYS A 47 -0.82 3.16 6.37
N LEU A 48 -1.00 4.48 6.25
CA LEU A 48 -1.07 5.38 7.41
C LEU A 48 -2.24 5.02 8.32
N ILE A 49 -3.41 4.72 7.74
CA ILE A 49 -4.59 4.29 8.50
C ILE A 49 -4.29 2.98 9.24
N ILE A 50 -3.75 1.96 8.56
CA ILE A 50 -3.37 0.67 9.16
C ILE A 50 -2.41 0.87 10.34
N LEU A 51 -1.36 1.68 10.17
CA LEU A 51 -0.39 1.96 11.22
C LEU A 51 -1.02 2.73 12.39
N SER A 52 -1.92 3.66 12.12
CA SER A 52 -2.62 4.41 13.18
C SER A 52 -3.51 3.51 14.03
N ILE A 53 -4.21 2.56 13.41
CA ILE A 53 -5.03 1.56 14.12
C ILE A 53 -4.11 0.64 14.92
N TYR A 54 -3.05 0.14 14.30
CA TYR A 54 -2.07 -0.73 14.94
C TYR A 54 -1.45 -0.11 16.20
N GLN A 55 -1.12 1.19 16.16
CA GLN A 55 -0.56 1.91 17.30
C GLN A 55 -1.55 2.08 18.46
N LYS A 56 -2.86 2.08 18.19
CA LYS A 56 -3.91 2.14 19.23
C LYS A 56 -4.11 0.81 19.95
N LEU A 57 -3.68 -0.32 19.38
CA LEU A 57 -3.79 -1.64 20.01
C LEU A 57 -2.84 -1.76 21.21
N LYS A 58 -3.23 -2.57 22.20
CA LYS A 58 -2.34 -2.93 23.32
C LYS A 58 -1.16 -3.77 22.82
N GLN A 59 -0.06 -3.77 23.56
CA GLN A 59 1.15 -4.50 23.15
C GLN A 59 0.93 -6.01 22.97
N VAL A 60 0.05 -6.62 23.78
CA VAL A 60 -0.33 -8.03 23.65
C VAL A 60 -1.06 -8.29 22.33
N GLN A 61 -2.10 -7.49 22.02
CA GLN A 61 -2.86 -7.57 20.76
C GLN A 61 -1.96 -7.37 19.54
N ARG A 62 -0.98 -6.47 19.64
CA ARG A 62 0.02 -6.25 18.58
C ARG A 62 0.88 -7.48 18.31
N LYS A 63 1.35 -8.17 19.37
CA LYS A 63 2.13 -9.41 19.25
C LYS A 63 1.28 -10.52 18.62
N GLU A 64 0.04 -10.68 19.07
CA GLU A 64 -0.89 -11.68 18.53
C GLU A 64 -1.18 -11.42 17.04
N LEU A 65 -1.51 -10.18 16.67
CA LEU A 65 -1.77 -9.79 15.29
C LEU A 65 -0.57 -10.04 14.38
N ASN A 66 0.63 -9.67 14.83
CA ASN A 66 1.86 -9.91 14.07
C ASN A 66 2.16 -11.41 13.95
N PHE A 67 1.92 -12.20 15.00
CA PHE A 67 2.08 -13.64 14.97
C PHE A 67 1.10 -14.31 14.00
N TYR A 68 -0.17 -13.89 14.02
CA TYR A 68 -1.19 -14.39 13.11
C TYR A 68 -0.84 -14.08 11.65
N LEU A 69 -0.52 -12.81 11.36
CA LEU A 69 -0.11 -12.38 10.03
C LEU A 69 1.14 -13.13 9.55
N ALA A 70 2.16 -13.28 10.39
CA ALA A 70 3.37 -14.01 10.02
C ALA A 70 3.12 -15.49 9.71
N ASN A 71 2.05 -16.09 10.24
CA ASN A 71 1.71 -17.49 9.99
C ASN A 71 0.58 -17.67 8.96
N GLN A 72 -0.08 -16.60 8.55
CA GLN A 72 -1.11 -16.64 7.52
C GLN A 72 -0.49 -16.90 6.14
N ALA A 73 -0.86 -18.03 5.55
CA ALA A 73 -0.53 -18.36 4.17
C ALA A 73 -1.38 -17.53 3.18
N LEU A 74 -0.77 -17.13 2.07
CA LEU A 74 -1.51 -16.44 1.01
C LEU A 74 -2.35 -17.44 0.18
N PRO A 75 -3.63 -17.15 -0.12
CA PRO A 75 -4.53 -18.06 -0.83
C PRO A 75 -4.04 -18.55 -2.19
N HIS A 76 -3.16 -17.77 -2.83
CA HIS A 76 -2.61 -18.07 -4.16
C HIS A 76 -1.09 -18.30 -4.15
N PHE A 77 -0.45 -18.14 -2.99
CA PHE A 77 1.00 -18.26 -2.83
C PHE A 77 1.31 -18.91 -1.49
N PHE A 78 0.99 -20.19 -1.33
CA PHE A 78 1.11 -20.91 -0.06
C PHE A 78 2.54 -20.92 0.53
N HIS A 79 3.55 -20.80 -0.33
CA HIS A 79 4.96 -20.67 0.07
C HIS A 79 5.32 -19.26 0.60
N ARG A 80 4.43 -18.27 0.44
CA ARG A 80 4.63 -16.90 0.89
C ARG A 80 3.73 -16.62 2.08
N LYS A 81 4.38 -16.27 3.19
CA LYS A 81 3.71 -15.79 4.39
C LYS A 81 3.48 -14.28 4.30
N LEU A 82 2.43 -13.79 4.97
CA LEU A 82 2.23 -12.36 5.13
C LEU A 82 3.34 -11.76 6.02
N ARG A 83 3.66 -10.50 5.77
CA ARG A 83 4.59 -9.75 6.63
C ARG A 83 3.83 -9.23 7.84
N SER A 84 4.53 -9.15 8.97
CA SER A 84 4.07 -8.41 10.14
C SER A 84 3.87 -6.93 9.79
N ILE A 85 2.98 -6.25 10.52
CA ILE A 85 2.71 -4.82 10.34
C ILE A 85 3.93 -3.98 10.75
N ASP A 86 4.79 -4.49 11.64
CA ASP A 86 6.03 -3.81 12.01
C ASP A 86 7.03 -3.69 10.85
N ASN A 87 6.94 -4.59 9.87
CA ASN A 87 7.82 -4.64 8.70
C ASN A 87 7.19 -3.97 7.46
N PHE A 88 6.23 -3.07 7.66
CA PHE A 88 5.45 -2.47 6.58
C PHE A 88 6.23 -1.34 5.89
N GLY A 89 7.09 -1.71 4.95
CA GLY A 89 7.96 -0.78 4.20
C GLY A 89 7.30 -0.17 2.95
N PHE A 90 7.08 -1.00 1.92
CA PHE A 90 6.49 -0.62 0.63
C PHE A 90 5.19 -1.38 0.44
N VAL A 91 4.11 -0.67 0.13
CA VAL A 91 2.76 -1.22 0.22
C VAL A 91 2.21 -1.48 -1.17
N LYS A 92 2.16 -2.76 -1.54
CA LYS A 92 1.42 -3.22 -2.72
C LYS A 92 -0.07 -3.29 -2.39
N ALA A 93 -0.93 -3.09 -3.39
CA ALA A 93 -2.39 -3.20 -3.20
C ALA A 93 -2.81 -4.52 -2.55
N ASN A 94 -2.16 -5.62 -2.95
CA ASN A 94 -2.41 -6.94 -2.39
C ASN A 94 -2.04 -7.02 -0.91
N GLU A 95 -0.98 -6.34 -0.46
CA GLU A 95 -0.57 -6.33 0.95
C GLU A 95 -1.56 -5.54 1.81
N VAL A 96 -2.07 -4.39 1.33
CA VAL A 96 -3.15 -3.64 2.00
C VAL A 96 -4.37 -4.52 2.17
N ARG A 97 -4.85 -5.10 1.07
CA ARG A 97 -6.03 -5.97 1.07
C ARG A 97 -5.85 -7.09 2.08
N ASN A 98 -4.73 -7.78 2.03
CA ASN A 98 -4.52 -8.96 2.86
C ASN A 98 -4.39 -8.62 4.35
N ILE A 99 -3.75 -7.49 4.72
CA ILE A 99 -3.69 -7.05 6.12
C ILE A 99 -5.07 -6.64 6.63
N LEU A 100 -5.88 -6.00 5.80
CA LEU A 100 -7.25 -5.65 6.16
C LEU A 100 -8.09 -6.90 6.41
N PHE A 101 -8.15 -7.82 5.44
CA PHE A 101 -9.05 -8.97 5.49
C PHE A 101 -8.57 -10.10 6.39
N TYR A 102 -7.27 -10.36 6.47
CA TYR A 102 -6.72 -11.47 7.26
C TYR A 102 -6.06 -11.02 8.56
N GLY A 103 -5.94 -9.72 8.82
CA GLY A 103 -5.32 -9.21 10.05
C GLY A 103 -6.27 -8.36 10.87
N LEU A 104 -6.49 -7.13 10.42
CA LEU A 104 -7.21 -6.13 11.20
C LEU A 104 -8.68 -6.47 11.40
N LEU A 105 -9.44 -6.82 10.35
CA LEU A 105 -10.87 -7.08 10.48
C LEU A 105 -11.18 -8.27 11.42
N PRO A 106 -10.48 -9.41 11.33
CA PRO A 106 -10.73 -10.53 12.25
C PRO A 106 -10.29 -10.28 13.71
N HIS A 107 -9.44 -9.29 13.98
CA HIS A 107 -8.93 -9.00 15.33
C HIS A 107 -9.58 -7.76 15.98
N LEU A 108 -10.38 -7.01 15.23
CA LEU A 108 -11.13 -5.84 15.72
C LEU A 108 -12.60 -6.15 16.02
N ASN A 109 -13.10 -7.32 15.59
CA ASN A 109 -14.39 -7.88 15.98
C ASN A 109 -14.25 -8.69 17.26
#